data_AF-F0YBF0-F1
#
_entry.id   AF-F0YBF0-F1
#
_cell.length_a   1.000
_cell.length_b   1.000
_cell.length_c   1.000
_cell.angle_alpha   90.00
_cell.angle_beta   90.00
_cell.angle_gamma   90.00
#
_symmetry.space_group_name_H-M   'P 1'
#
loop_
_entity.id
_entity.type
_entity.pdbx_description
1 polymer ?
#
loop_
_entity_poly.entity_id
_entity_poly.type
_entity_poly.pdbx_seq_one_letter_code
_entity_poly.pdbx_strand_id
1 'polypeptide(L)'
;MAPPLFGTSADARFWLCLDCCGLSCACASQAIILSSMYAVSGDLAAHGGGGWATPLNLAAFNAVGLLASVSHLRAMLSDPGAVPKRATPLARDEERARLAASAASGYRTRAKGWCHRCCSYKPPRAHHDSVTNRCIVKMDHYCPW
;
A
#
# COMPACT_ATOMS: atom_id res chain seq x y z
N MET A 1 2.27 6.13 27.00
CA MET A 1 1.09 6.31 26.14
C MET A 1 0.85 4.98 25.42
N ALA A 2 -0.39 4.51 25.35
CA ALA A 2 -0.68 3.25 24.66
C ALA A 2 -0.43 3.42 23.14
N PRO A 3 0.06 2.40 22.44
CA PRO A 3 0.24 2.46 20.99
C PRO A 3 -1.11 2.71 20.29
N PRO A 4 -1.14 3.50 19.21
CA PRO A 4 -2.36 3.71 18.44
C PRO A 4 -2.83 2.39 17.81
N LEU A 5 -4.14 2.21 17.71
CA LEU A 5 -4.70 1.00 17.08
C LEU A 5 -4.41 0.99 15.57
N PHE A 6 -4.57 2.14 14.92
CA PHE A 6 -4.35 2.36 13.50
C PHE A 6 -3.35 3.48 13.27
N GLY A 7 -2.51 3.35 12.25
CA GLY A 7 -1.59 4.39 11.84
C GLY A 7 -0.45 3.86 10.99
N THR A 8 0.48 4.76 10.64
CA THR A 8 1.72 4.43 9.92
C THR A 8 2.93 4.37 10.85
N SER A 9 2.76 4.67 12.13
CA SER A 9 3.83 4.66 13.12
C SER A 9 4.30 3.24 13.41
N ALA A 10 5.56 3.10 13.84
CA ALA A 10 6.16 1.79 14.10
C ALA A 10 5.52 1.03 15.29
N ASP A 11 4.77 1.75 16.12
CA ASP A 11 4.04 1.24 17.27
C ASP A 11 2.56 0.99 16.98
N ALA A 12 2.04 1.38 15.80
CA ALA A 12 0.66 1.11 15.43
C ALA A 12 0.40 -0.39 15.29
N ARG A 13 -0.73 -0.87 15.80
CA ARG A 13 -1.10 -2.30 15.69
C ARG A 13 -1.49 -2.70 14.27
N PHE A 14 -2.19 -1.81 13.57
CA PHE A 14 -2.65 -2.02 12.21
C PHE A 14 -2.21 -0.87 11.33
N TRP A 15 -1.75 -1.22 10.12
CA TRP A 15 -1.36 -0.22 9.13
C TRP A 15 -2.58 0.46 8.55
N LEU A 16 -2.63 1.79 8.65
CA LEU A 16 -3.61 2.63 7.96
C LEU A 16 -3.04 4.03 7.82
N CYS A 17 -3.00 4.56 6.60
CA CYS A 17 -2.74 5.98 6.39
C CYS A 17 -4.02 6.76 6.69
N LEU A 18 -3.95 7.73 7.60
CA LEU A 18 -5.09 8.51 8.08
C LEU A 18 -5.17 9.89 7.41
N ASP A 19 -4.57 10.05 6.23
CA ASP A 19 -4.67 11.29 5.48
C ASP A 19 -6.09 11.48 4.94
N CYS A 20 -6.61 12.71 5.01
CA CYS A 20 -7.98 12.98 4.63
C CYS A 20 -8.27 12.69 3.14
N CYS A 21 -7.28 12.93 2.28
CA CYS A 21 -7.39 12.69 0.84
C CYS A 21 -7.53 11.19 0.55
N GLY A 22 -6.59 10.38 1.08
CA GLY A 22 -6.58 8.93 0.93
C GLY A 22 -7.84 8.27 1.47
N LEU A 23 -8.30 8.65 2.67
CA LEU A 23 -9.54 8.12 3.23
C LEU A 23 -10.77 8.50 2.40
N SER A 24 -10.83 9.73 1.88
CA SER A 24 -11.95 10.17 1.03
C SER A 24 -12.00 9.40 -0.28
N CYS A 25 -10.85 9.25 -0.94
CA CYS A 25 -10.71 8.46 -2.16
C CYS A 25 -11.03 6.98 -1.92
N ALA A 26 -10.56 6.38 -0.82
CA ALA A 26 -10.87 5.00 -0.46
C ALA A 26 -12.38 4.80 -0.23
N CYS A 27 -13.04 5.71 0.49
CA CYS A 27 -14.49 5.69 0.68
C CYS A 27 -15.23 5.82 -0.66
N ALA A 28 -14.79 6.70 -1.55
CA ALA A 28 -15.38 6.87 -2.88
C ALA A 28 -15.22 5.60 -3.73
N SER A 29 -14.02 5.00 -3.77
CA SER A 29 -13.76 3.74 -4.49
C SER A 29 -14.65 2.61 -4.00
N GLN A 30 -14.78 2.43 -2.68
CA GLN A 30 -15.67 1.42 -2.11
C GLN A 30 -17.15 1.72 -2.39
N ALA A 31 -17.56 2.98 -2.30
CA ALA A 31 -18.93 3.38 -2.62
C ALA A 31 -19.29 3.07 -4.08
N ILE A 32 -18.39 3.36 -5.03
CA ILE A 32 -18.57 3.07 -6.45
C ILE A 32 -18.68 1.55 -6.70
N ILE A 33 -17.80 0.75 -6.08
CA ILE A 33 -17.84 -0.70 -6.24
C ILE A 33 -19.15 -1.26 -5.69
N LEU A 34 -19.52 -0.89 -4.46
CA LEU A 34 -20.74 -1.38 -3.81
C LEU A 34 -22.02 -0.89 -4.51
N SER A 35 -22.06 0.37 -4.97
CA SER A 35 -23.20 0.90 -5.71
C SER A 35 -23.37 0.19 -7.05
N SER A 36 -22.25 -0.13 -7.73
CA SER A 36 -22.27 -0.90 -8.98
C SER A 36 -22.74 -2.34 -8.74
N MET A 37 -22.26 -2.97 -7.66
CA MET A 37 -22.71 -4.30 -7.26
C MET A 37 -24.22 -4.33 -7.00
N TYR A 38 -24.73 -3.35 -6.26
CA TYR A 38 -26.15 -3.22 -5.97
C TYR A 38 -26.99 -2.97 -7.24
N ALA A 39 -26.61 -1.97 -8.04
CA ALA A 39 -27.39 -1.56 -9.21
C ALA A 39 -27.49 -2.67 -10.26
N VAL A 40 -26.37 -3.29 -10.61
CA VAL A 40 -26.35 -4.37 -11.62
C VAL A 40 -27.04 -5.62 -11.11
N SER A 41 -26.89 -5.96 -9.82
CA SER A 41 -27.61 -7.10 -9.24
C SER A 41 -29.12 -6.86 -9.21
N GLY A 42 -29.55 -5.64 -8.90
CA GLY A 42 -30.96 -5.25 -8.95
C GLY A 42 -31.55 -5.32 -10.35
N ASP A 43 -30.81 -4.82 -11.36
CA ASP A 43 -31.24 -4.88 -12.76
C ASP A 43 -31.35 -6.32 -13.27
N LEU A 44 -30.34 -7.16 -13.01
CA LEU A 44 -30.36 -8.58 -13.37
C LEU A 44 -31.48 -9.34 -12.66
N ALA A 45 -31.83 -8.96 -11.43
CA ALA A 45 -32.94 -9.59 -10.70
C ALA A 45 -34.31 -9.17 -11.24
N ALA A 46 -34.46 -7.90 -11.68
CA ALA A 46 -35.72 -7.36 -12.16
C ALA A 46 -36.00 -7.68 -13.64
N HIS A 47 -34.96 -7.62 -14.47
CA HIS A 47 -35.05 -7.71 -15.93
C HIS A 47 -34.28 -8.90 -16.52
N GLY A 48 -33.60 -9.68 -15.69
CA GLY A 48 -32.89 -10.87 -16.14
C GLY A 48 -33.84 -11.88 -16.79
N GLY A 49 -33.39 -12.50 -17.87
CA GLY A 49 -34.14 -13.56 -18.53
C GLY A 49 -34.30 -14.79 -17.64
N GLY A 50 -35.26 -15.65 -18.00
CA GLY A 50 -35.42 -16.96 -17.37
C GLY A 50 -34.27 -17.91 -17.72
N GLY A 51 -33.87 -18.76 -16.77
CA GLY A 51 -32.86 -19.82 -16.99
C GLY A 51 -31.64 -19.70 -16.08
N TRP A 52 -30.65 -20.56 -16.32
CA TRP A 52 -29.45 -20.69 -15.48
C TRP A 52 -28.39 -19.62 -15.77
N ALA A 53 -28.45 -18.95 -16.92
CA ALA A 53 -27.47 -17.93 -17.29
C ALA A 53 -27.53 -16.70 -16.36
N THR A 54 -28.73 -16.23 -16.02
CA THR A 54 -28.94 -15.07 -15.13
C THR A 54 -28.31 -15.29 -13.74
N PRO A 55 -28.60 -16.37 -12.99
CA PRO A 55 -27.97 -16.60 -11.70
C PRO A 55 -26.46 -16.85 -11.80
N LEU A 56 -25.95 -17.48 -12.87
CA LEU A 56 -24.50 -17.62 -13.06
C LEU A 56 -23.80 -16.28 -13.28
N ASN A 57 -24.35 -15.42 -14.15
CA ASN A 57 -23.81 -14.08 -14.37
C ASN A 57 -23.86 -13.24 -13.09
N LEU A 58 -24.97 -13.32 -12.34
CA LEU A 58 -25.11 -12.64 -11.05
C LEU A 58 -24.04 -13.10 -10.05
N ALA A 59 -23.83 -14.41 -9.94
CA ALA A 59 -22.81 -14.98 -9.05
C ALA A 59 -21.40 -14.57 -9.47
N ALA A 60 -21.07 -14.64 -10.77
CA ALA A 60 -19.77 -14.25 -11.30
C ALA A 60 -19.49 -12.76 -11.07
N PHE A 61 -20.46 -11.89 -11.38
CA PHE A 61 -20.34 -10.45 -11.19
C PHE A 61 -20.12 -10.09 -9.72
N ASN A 62 -20.91 -10.65 -8.80
CA ASN A 62 -20.75 -10.41 -7.37
C ASN A 62 -19.42 -10.95 -6.83
N ALA A 63 -18.96 -12.10 -7.31
CA ALA A 63 -17.66 -12.65 -6.93
C ALA A 63 -16.51 -11.74 -7.34
N VAL A 64 -16.52 -11.24 -8.59
CA VAL A 64 -15.51 -10.29 -9.07
C VAL A 64 -15.58 -8.97 -8.31
N GLY A 65 -16.78 -8.43 -8.05
CA GLY A 65 -16.97 -7.21 -7.25
C GLY A 65 -16.46 -7.34 -5.82
N LEU A 66 -16.72 -8.48 -5.18
CA LEU A 66 -16.19 -8.79 -3.85
C LEU A 66 -14.65 -8.89 -3.87
N LEU A 67 -14.07 -9.59 -4.85
CA LEU A 67 -12.62 -9.70 -5.01
C LEU A 67 -11.98 -8.32 -5.24
N ALA A 68 -12.61 -7.46 -6.05
CA ALA A 68 -12.16 -6.09 -6.26
C ALA A 68 -12.18 -5.29 -4.95
N SER A 69 -13.29 -5.37 -4.19
CA SER A 69 -13.44 -4.70 -2.90
C SER A 69 -12.37 -5.15 -1.90
N VAL A 70 -12.17 -6.46 -1.76
CA VAL A 70 -11.16 -7.04 -0.87
C VAL A 70 -9.75 -6.66 -1.31
N SER A 71 -9.45 -6.70 -2.60
CA SER A 71 -8.13 -6.34 -3.14
C SER A 71 -7.79 -4.87 -2.86
N HIS A 72 -8.77 -3.97 -3.06
CA HIS A 72 -8.64 -2.55 -2.74
C HIS A 72 -8.40 -2.33 -1.24
N LEU A 73 -9.21 -2.95 -0.37
CA LEU A 73 -9.00 -2.87 1.08
C LEU A 73 -7.63 -3.42 1.50
N ARG A 74 -7.16 -4.52 0.90
CA ARG A 74 -5.83 -5.04 1.17
C ARG A 74 -4.73 -4.07 0.75
N ALA A 75 -4.87 -3.39 -0.38
CA ALA A 75 -3.90 -2.39 -0.82
C ALA A 75 -3.80 -1.22 0.17
N MET A 76 -4.92 -0.82 0.80
CA MET A 76 -4.97 0.27 1.78
C MET A 76 -4.50 -0.12 3.18
N LEU A 77 -4.83 -1.33 3.62
CA LEU A 77 -4.65 -1.77 5.02
C LEU A 77 -3.39 -2.61 5.25
N SER A 78 -2.68 -2.98 4.19
CA SER A 78 -1.43 -3.74 4.33
C SER A 78 -0.24 -2.81 4.50
N ASP A 79 0.68 -3.18 5.39
CA ASP A 79 1.97 -2.50 5.49
C ASP A 79 2.71 -2.60 4.14
N PRO A 80 3.04 -1.48 3.47
CA PRO A 80 3.69 -1.48 2.16
C PRO A 80 5.18 -1.85 2.23
N GLY A 81 5.69 -2.23 3.40
CA GLY A 81 7.09 -2.52 3.66
C GLY A 81 7.81 -1.35 4.34
N ALA A 82 7.19 -0.78 5.37
CA ALA A 82 7.78 0.28 6.17
C ALA A 82 9.05 -0.20 6.87
N VAL A 83 10.14 0.55 6.68
CA VAL A 83 11.45 0.27 7.28
C VAL A 83 11.33 0.40 8.81
N PRO A 84 11.69 -0.62 9.59
CA PRO A 84 11.71 -0.55 11.04
C PRO A 84 12.62 0.59 11.55
N LYS A 85 12.23 1.29 12.63
CA LYS A 85 13.02 2.43 13.17
C LYS A 85 14.46 2.06 13.55
N ARG A 86 14.68 0.81 13.97
CA ARG A 86 15.99 0.27 14.36
C ARG A 86 16.59 -0.65 13.29
N ALA A 87 16.21 -0.45 12.02
CA ALA A 87 16.79 -1.21 10.93
C ALA A 87 18.31 -1.01 10.90
N THR A 88 19.05 -2.11 10.81
CA THR A 88 20.50 -2.12 10.60
C THR A 88 20.78 -2.55 9.16
N PRO A 89 21.94 -2.15 8.58
CA PRO A 89 22.36 -2.66 7.29
C PRO A 89 22.44 -4.19 7.30
N LEU A 90 22.02 -4.83 6.20
CA LEU A 90 22.30 -6.25 5.99
C LEU A 90 23.74 -6.40 5.50
N ALA A 91 24.40 -7.52 5.82
CA ALA A 91 25.78 -7.79 5.40
C ALA A 91 25.98 -7.63 3.87
N ARG A 92 24.98 -8.05 3.08
CA ARG A 92 24.97 -7.86 1.62
C ARG A 92 24.94 -6.37 1.22
N ASP A 93 24.17 -5.54 1.94
CA ASP A 93 24.09 -4.12 1.65
C ASP A 93 25.40 -3.41 2.02
N GLU A 94 26.05 -3.85 3.08
CA GLU A 94 27.40 -3.40 3.45
C GLU A 94 28.44 -3.80 2.40
N GLU A 95 28.42 -5.05 1.93
CA GLU A 95 29.30 -5.52 0.85
C GLU A 95 29.10 -4.70 -0.43
N ARG A 96 27.84 -4.46 -0.81
CA ARG A 96 27.50 -3.62 -1.97
C ARG A 96 27.98 -2.18 -1.80
N ALA A 97 27.89 -1.64 -0.59
CA ALA A 97 28.40 -0.31 -0.28
C ALA A 97 29.94 -0.27 -0.37
N ARG A 98 30.65 -1.31 0.11
CA ARG A 98 32.10 -1.44 -0.01
C ARG A 98 32.55 -1.50 -1.47
N LEU A 99 31.89 -2.34 -2.28
CA LEU A 99 32.16 -2.47 -3.71
C LEU A 99 31.88 -1.16 -4.48
N ALA A 100 30.81 -0.46 -4.13
CA ALA A 100 30.49 0.84 -4.72
C ALA A 100 31.52 1.92 -4.33
N ALA A 101 32.03 1.89 -3.09
CA ALA A 101 33.07 2.79 -2.62
C ALA A 101 34.42 2.54 -3.32
N SER A 102 34.77 1.27 -3.57
CA SER A 102 35.99 0.93 -4.32
C SER A 102 35.89 1.26 -5.81
N ALA A 103 34.68 1.29 -6.38
CA ALA A 103 34.45 1.59 -7.80
C ALA A 103 34.28 3.09 -8.11
N ALA A 104 33.99 3.93 -7.11
CA ALA A 104 33.73 5.35 -7.32
C ALA A 104 35.02 6.18 -7.37
N SER A 105 35.56 6.41 -8.57
CA SER A 105 36.64 7.38 -8.83
C SER A 105 36.13 8.84 -8.75
N GLY A 106 35.95 9.35 -7.53
CA GLY A 106 35.77 10.79 -7.29
C GLY A 106 34.34 11.36 -7.45
N TYR A 107 33.36 10.58 -7.91
CA TYR A 107 31.96 11.00 -7.87
C TYR A 107 31.35 10.70 -6.49
N ARG A 108 31.05 11.76 -5.71
CA ARG A 108 30.40 11.67 -4.39
C ARG A 108 29.03 11.01 -4.55
N THR A 109 28.95 9.70 -4.35
CA THR A 109 27.68 8.98 -4.23
C THR A 109 27.03 9.43 -2.92
N ARG A 110 26.12 10.41 -3.02
CA ARG A 110 25.30 10.94 -1.91
C ARG A 110 24.84 9.77 -1.05
N ALA A 111 25.22 9.73 0.22
CA ALA A 111 25.04 8.61 1.15
C ALA A 111 23.64 7.98 1.04
N LYS A 112 23.48 6.93 0.21
CA LYS A 112 22.20 6.23 -0.04
C LYS A 112 21.83 5.24 1.07
N GLY A 113 22.31 5.48 2.29
CA GLY A 113 22.13 4.59 3.45
C GLY A 113 21.45 5.24 4.64
N TRP A 114 21.16 6.54 4.62
CA TRP A 114 20.57 7.23 5.77
C TRP A 114 19.39 8.10 5.34
N CYS A 115 18.31 8.08 6.12
CA CYS A 115 17.20 9.03 5.98
C CYS A 115 17.26 10.05 7.12
N HIS A 116 17.50 11.33 6.79
CA HIS A 116 17.52 12.40 7.77
C HIS A 116 16.14 12.68 8.40
N ARG A 117 15.03 12.42 7.68
CA ARG A 117 13.67 12.60 8.23
C ARG A 117 13.29 11.50 9.21
N CYS A 118 13.68 10.26 8.93
CA CYS A 118 13.43 9.13 9.84
C CYS A 118 14.51 8.97 10.92
N CYS A 119 15.65 9.66 10.79
CA CYS A 119 16.86 9.45 11.61
C CYS A 119 17.26 7.98 11.74
N SER A 120 17.19 7.24 10.62
CA SER A 120 17.45 5.80 10.58
C SER A 120 18.17 5.39 9.31
N TYR A 121 18.70 4.16 9.33
CA TYR A 121 19.17 3.50 8.13
C TYR A 121 18.07 3.45 7.06
N LYS A 122 18.47 3.69 5.82
CA LYS A 122 17.62 3.65 4.63
C LYS A 122 18.15 2.56 3.70
N PRO A 123 17.48 1.40 3.62
CA PRO A 123 17.89 0.31 2.74
C PRO A 123 17.94 0.74 1.26
N PRO A 124 18.72 0.04 0.41
CA PRO A 124 18.70 0.27 -1.03
C PRO A 124 17.29 0.14 -1.60
N ARG A 125 16.93 1.00 -2.56
CA ARG A 125 15.58 1.12 -3.13
C ARG A 125 14.47 1.49 -2.15
N ALA A 126 14.77 1.79 -0.88
CA ALA A 126 13.78 2.42 -0.02
C ALA A 126 13.63 3.89 -0.42
N HIS A 127 12.43 4.45 -0.28
CA HIS A 127 12.19 5.88 -0.44
C HIS A 127 11.46 6.39 0.79
N HIS A 128 11.74 7.62 1.19
CA HIS A 128 11.03 8.23 2.30
C HIS A 128 9.79 8.91 1.72
N ASP A 129 8.63 8.50 2.21
CA ASP A 129 7.35 9.08 1.86
C ASP A 129 6.92 10.10 2.93
N SER A 130 6.65 11.33 2.51
CA SER A 130 6.22 12.40 3.41
C SER A 130 4.80 12.23 3.93
N VAL A 131 3.95 11.50 3.22
CA VAL A 131 2.54 11.34 3.61
C VAL A 131 2.44 10.36 4.78
N THR A 132 3.02 9.17 4.62
CA THR A 132 3.10 8.16 5.69
C THR A 132 4.12 8.50 6.76
N ASN A 133 5.08 9.40 6.49
CA ASN A 133 6.25 9.71 7.33
C ASN A 133 7.13 8.48 7.64
N ARG A 134 7.24 7.55 6.68
CA ARG A 134 8.05 6.33 6.79
C ARG A 134 8.97 6.19 5.59
N CYS A 135 10.07 5.46 5.78
CA CYS A 135 10.78 4.89 4.63
C CYS A 135 10.08 3.61 4.22
N ILE A 136 9.75 3.45 2.95
CA ILE A 136 9.09 2.27 2.39
C ILE A 136 10.08 1.56 1.46
N VAL A 137 10.29 0.25 1.65
CA VAL A 137 11.17 -0.54 0.77
C VAL A 137 10.51 -0.74 -0.59
N LYS A 138 11.29 -0.65 -1.68
CA LYS A 138 10.78 -0.83 -3.05
C LYS A 138 9.58 0.08 -3.37
N MET A 139 9.51 1.25 -2.76
CA MET A 139 8.43 2.21 -2.98
C MET A 139 8.35 2.56 -4.47
N ASP A 140 7.14 2.47 -5.02
CA ASP A 140 6.83 2.95 -6.35
C ASP A 140 6.31 4.40 -6.26
N HIS A 141 5.12 4.58 -5.70
CA HIS A 141 4.52 5.89 -5.44
C HIS A 141 3.55 5.85 -4.25
N TYR A 142 3.09 7.02 -3.80
CA TYR A 142 1.97 7.15 -2.88
C TYR A 142 0.67 7.23 -3.69
N CYS A 143 -0.23 6.27 -3.53
CA CYS A 143 -1.53 6.25 -4.19
C CYS A 143 -2.60 6.80 -3.23
N PRO A 144 -3.32 7.88 -3.59
CA PRO A 144 -4.44 8.34 -2.77
C PRO A 144 -5.71 7.49 -2.97
N TRP A 145 -5.81 6.72 -4.06
CA TRP A 145 -6.98 5.91 -4.41
C TRP A 145 -6.99 4.53 -3.76
#